data_AF-A0A942DJY0-F1
#
_entry.id   AF-A0A942DJY0-F1
#
_cell.length_a   1.000
_cell.length_b   1.000
_cell.length_c   1.000
_cell.angle_alpha   90.00
_cell.angle_beta   90.00
_cell.angle_gamma   90.00
#
_symmetry.space_group_name_H-M   'P 1'
#
loop_
_entity.id
_entity.type
_entity.pdbx_description
1 polymer ?
#
loop_
_entity_poly.entity_id
_entity_poly.type
_entity_poly.pdbx_seq_one_letter_code
_entity_poly.pdbx_strand_id
1 'polypeptide(L)'
;MKWIGIVVLAALATACSSAPVESPVYKAKTTLPSEPVSNEQPSIDYVGLQRAMGMEIPVEKLGYREKPFDTCQAGYGYSTTHNCHKEYMVVINIQLQCRDSEGTVANGVTNADLTAIANRPVRWNMKPNQGVTTTDSDGFAQIMTVSARSPRTERLKIAVGSEFLYMRANEITRVVTPRPWCNQ
;
A
#
# COMPACT_ATOMS: atom_id res chain seq x y z
N MET A 1 48.02 44.43 17.01
CA MET A 1 49.20 43.54 16.97
C MET A 1 48.75 42.11 17.22
N LYS A 2 49.15 41.16 16.35
CA LYS A 2 49.37 39.70 16.58
C LYS A 2 48.22 38.89 17.25
N TRP A 3 47.88 37.66 16.89
CA TRP A 3 48.44 36.64 16.01
C TRP A 3 47.42 35.49 15.87
N ILE A 4 47.69 34.64 14.89
CA ILE A 4 46.99 33.43 14.43
C ILE A 4 46.99 32.31 15.50
N GLY A 5 45.99 31.42 15.45
CA GLY A 5 46.02 30.14 16.16
C GLY A 5 45.01 29.13 15.61
N ILE A 6 45.39 28.41 14.55
CA ILE A 6 44.71 27.23 14.00
C ILE A 6 44.90 26.06 14.97
N VAL A 7 43.85 25.30 15.26
CA VAL A 7 43.95 23.98 15.90
C VAL A 7 43.25 22.94 15.03
N VAL A 8 44.06 22.02 14.49
CA VAL A 8 43.69 20.79 13.78
C VAL A 8 43.78 19.64 14.79
N LEU A 9 42.73 18.83 14.89
CA LEU A 9 42.73 17.52 15.56
C LEU A 9 41.52 16.72 15.05
N ALA A 10 41.53 15.41 14.85
CA ALA A 10 42.52 14.42 14.44
C ALA A 10 41.66 13.21 14.04
N ALA A 11 41.78 12.71 12.82
CA ALA A 11 41.03 11.55 12.35
C ALA A 11 41.74 10.26 12.81
N LEU A 12 41.06 9.43 13.61
CA LEU A 12 41.51 8.08 13.96
C LEU A 12 40.85 7.09 13.00
N ALA A 13 41.62 6.63 12.01
CA ALA A 13 41.28 5.48 11.18
C ALA A 13 41.75 4.20 11.88
N THR A 14 40.82 3.35 12.30
CA THR A 14 41.11 1.98 12.73
C THR A 14 41.13 1.06 11.51
N ALA A 15 42.34 0.71 11.05
CA ALA A 15 42.56 -0.34 10.08
C ALA A 15 42.47 -1.71 10.76
N CYS A 16 41.45 -2.52 10.42
CA CYS A 16 41.44 -3.94 10.76
C CYS A 16 42.29 -4.70 9.72
N SER A 17 43.38 -5.28 10.21
CA SER A 17 44.28 -6.16 9.47
C SER A 17 43.64 -7.55 9.32
N SER A 18 43.54 -8.02 8.09
CA SER A 18 43.12 -9.38 7.72
C SER A 18 44.30 -10.36 7.85
N ALA A 19 44.10 -11.48 8.55
CA ALA A 19 44.99 -12.65 8.51
C ALA A 19 44.30 -13.84 7.82
N PRO A 20 45.07 -14.75 7.17
CA PRO A 20 44.56 -15.70 6.17
C PRO A 20 44.10 -17.04 6.75
N VAL A 21 43.35 -17.73 5.90
CA VAL A 21 42.62 -19.00 6.07
C VAL A 21 43.53 -20.23 6.16
N GLU A 22 43.25 -21.13 7.10
CA GLU A 22 43.65 -22.54 7.04
C GLU A 22 42.37 -23.40 7.01
N SER A 23 42.17 -24.15 5.91
CA SER A 23 41.01 -25.02 5.71
C SER A 23 41.39 -26.48 5.96
N PRO A 24 40.69 -27.23 6.83
CA PRO A 24 40.76 -28.68 6.82
C PRO A 24 39.78 -29.30 5.81
N VAL A 25 40.25 -30.41 5.24
CA VAL A 25 39.75 -31.17 4.09
C VAL A 25 38.34 -31.76 4.29
N TYR A 26 37.56 -31.71 3.19
CA TYR A 26 36.20 -32.24 3.00
C TYR A 26 36.03 -33.74 3.34
N LYS A 27 34.89 -34.09 3.95
CA LYS A 27 34.20 -35.38 3.70
C LYS A 27 32.88 -35.11 2.99
N ALA A 28 32.82 -35.55 1.73
CA ALA A 28 31.63 -35.47 0.89
C ALA A 28 30.48 -36.28 1.50
N LYS A 29 29.31 -35.64 1.65
CA LYS A 29 28.04 -36.31 1.91
C LYS A 29 27.13 -36.03 0.72
N THR A 30 26.76 -37.12 0.05
CA THR A 30 25.88 -37.26 -1.11
C THR A 30 24.76 -36.22 -1.16
N THR A 31 24.77 -35.39 -2.19
CA THR A 31 23.70 -34.43 -2.51
C THR A 31 22.61 -35.16 -3.30
N LEU A 32 21.44 -35.34 -2.69
CA LEU A 32 20.19 -35.65 -3.42
C LEU A 32 19.81 -34.42 -4.28
N PRO A 33 19.11 -34.60 -5.42
CA PRO A 33 18.64 -33.45 -6.19
C PRO A 33 17.64 -32.66 -5.34
N SER A 34 18.00 -31.45 -4.96
CA SER A 34 17.06 -30.48 -4.40
C SER A 34 16.14 -30.04 -5.52
N GLU A 35 14.90 -30.50 -5.51
CA GLU A 35 13.81 -29.90 -6.27
C GLU A 35 13.79 -28.39 -5.98
N PRO A 36 13.55 -27.53 -6.98
CA PRO A 36 13.37 -26.12 -6.73
C PRO A 36 12.13 -25.95 -5.85
N VAL A 37 12.33 -25.60 -4.58
CA VAL A 37 11.26 -25.14 -3.70
C VAL A 37 10.70 -23.88 -4.35
N SER A 38 9.54 -24.04 -4.97
CA SER A 38 8.74 -22.93 -5.46
C SER A 38 8.39 -22.04 -4.27
N ASN A 39 9.07 -20.91 -4.13
CA ASN A 39 8.69 -19.82 -3.22
C ASN A 39 7.50 -19.07 -3.82
N GLU A 40 6.41 -19.77 -4.13
CA GLU A 40 5.13 -19.13 -4.35
C GLU A 40 4.61 -18.70 -2.97
N GLN A 41 4.91 -17.45 -2.61
CA GLN A 41 4.17 -16.79 -1.54
C GLN A 41 2.68 -16.94 -1.88
N PRO A 42 1.85 -17.51 -0.99
CA PRO A 42 0.44 -17.67 -1.30
C PRO A 42 -0.17 -16.29 -1.54
N SER A 43 -0.67 -16.07 -2.75
CA SER A 43 -1.40 -14.85 -3.09
C SER A 43 -2.72 -14.87 -2.31
N ILE A 44 -2.95 -13.87 -1.47
CA ILE A 44 -4.17 -13.76 -0.68
C ILE A 44 -5.37 -13.56 -1.62
N ASP A 45 -6.41 -14.38 -1.47
CA ASP A 45 -7.69 -14.20 -2.16
C ASP A 45 -8.54 -13.18 -1.40
N TYR A 46 -8.34 -11.89 -1.72
CA TYR A 46 -9.06 -10.80 -1.09
C TYR A 46 -10.58 -10.85 -1.30
N VAL A 47 -11.04 -11.34 -2.46
CA VAL A 47 -12.47 -11.40 -2.79
C VAL A 47 -13.15 -12.49 -1.96
N GLY A 48 -12.54 -13.68 -1.91
CA GLY A 48 -13.01 -14.77 -1.06
C GLY A 48 -13.01 -14.38 0.42
N LEU A 49 -11.94 -13.74 0.89
CA LEU A 49 -11.83 -13.25 2.26
C LEU A 49 -12.90 -12.20 2.60
N GLN A 50 -13.13 -11.21 1.72
CA GLN A 50 -14.18 -10.20 1.91
C GLN A 50 -15.56 -10.86 2.08
N ARG A 51 -15.89 -11.82 1.22
CA ARG A 51 -17.16 -12.56 1.26
C ARG A 51 -17.30 -13.35 2.55
N ALA A 52 -16.28 -14.14 2.91
CA ALA A 52 -16.28 -14.93 4.14
C ALA A 52 -16.48 -14.06 5.39
N MET A 53 -16.00 -12.82 5.34
CA MET A 53 -16.11 -11.87 6.45
C MET A 53 -17.41 -11.07 6.47
N GLY A 54 -18.29 -11.20 5.46
CA GLY A 54 -19.53 -10.42 5.33
C GLY A 54 -19.25 -8.93 5.08
N MET A 55 -18.17 -8.65 4.34
CA MET A 55 -17.70 -7.30 4.05
C MET A 55 -18.02 -6.83 2.63
N GLU A 56 -18.78 -7.62 1.86
CA GLU A 56 -19.28 -7.22 0.55
C GLU A 56 -20.20 -6.01 0.69
N ILE A 57 -19.85 -4.94 -0.02
CA ILE A 57 -20.65 -3.72 -0.15
C ILE A 57 -20.58 -3.26 -1.61
N PRO A 58 -21.70 -2.77 -2.18
CA PRO A 58 -21.67 -2.14 -3.50
C PRO A 58 -20.65 -1.01 -3.54
N VAL A 59 -19.94 -0.84 -4.67
CA VAL A 59 -18.85 0.14 -4.81
C VAL A 59 -19.33 1.59 -4.68
N GLU A 60 -20.62 1.82 -4.94
CA GLU A 60 -21.31 3.10 -4.81
C GLU A 60 -21.52 3.51 -3.33
N LYS A 61 -21.48 2.53 -2.41
CA LYS A 61 -21.49 2.81 -0.97
C LYS A 61 -20.08 3.19 -0.53
N LEU A 62 -19.78 4.48 -0.68
CA LEU A 62 -18.48 5.07 -0.35
C LEU A 62 -18.13 4.92 1.13
N GLY A 63 -16.83 4.84 1.39
CA GLY A 63 -16.28 4.90 2.74
C GLY A 63 -15.39 3.72 3.11
N TYR A 64 -15.21 3.57 4.41
CA TYR A 64 -14.21 2.69 5.01
C TYR A 64 -14.87 1.61 5.86
N ARG A 65 -14.46 0.36 5.65
CA ARG A 65 -14.78 -0.77 6.54
C ARG A 65 -13.52 -1.54 6.85
N GLU A 66 -13.41 -1.98 8.10
CA GLU A 66 -12.43 -2.97 8.51
C GLU A 66 -13.09 -3.99 9.42
N LYS A 67 -12.53 -5.19 9.46
CA LYS A 67 -12.90 -6.21 10.45
C LYS A 67 -11.68 -7.06 10.78
N PRO A 68 -11.46 -7.37 12.07
CA PRO A 68 -10.38 -8.26 12.47
C PRO A 68 -10.72 -9.72 12.11
N PHE A 69 -9.69 -10.52 11.84
CA PHE A 69 -9.79 -11.97 11.65
C PHE A 69 -8.53 -12.68 12.16
N ASP A 70 -8.64 -14.00 12.39
CA ASP A 70 -7.53 -14.87 12.74
C ASP A 70 -7.02 -15.58 11.48
N THR A 71 -5.72 -15.46 11.18
CA THR A 71 -5.13 -15.99 9.95
C THR A 71 -5.24 -17.50 9.85
N CYS A 72 -5.21 -18.25 10.95
CA CYS A 72 -5.30 -19.71 10.93
C CYS A 72 -6.73 -20.23 10.75
N GLN A 73 -7.72 -19.37 10.90
CA GLN A 73 -9.14 -19.69 10.66
C GLN A 73 -9.64 -19.14 9.32
N ALA A 74 -8.89 -18.24 8.68
CA ALA A 74 -9.34 -17.54 7.49
C ALA A 74 -9.38 -18.42 6.24
N GLY A 75 -8.30 -19.15 5.95
CA GLY A 75 -8.07 -19.69 4.61
C GLY A 75 -7.62 -18.58 3.64
N TYR A 76 -7.99 -18.67 2.35
CA TYR A 76 -7.76 -17.59 1.35
C TYR A 76 -6.31 -17.12 1.19
N GLY A 77 -5.35 -18.04 1.25
CA GLY A 77 -3.92 -17.74 1.17
C GLY A 77 -3.20 -17.79 2.53
N TYR A 78 -3.93 -17.94 3.63
CA TYR A 78 -3.33 -18.17 4.95
C TYR A 78 -3.25 -19.66 5.30
N SER A 79 -2.15 -20.04 5.96
CA SER A 79 -1.97 -21.39 6.52
C SER A 79 -2.86 -21.58 7.74
N THR A 80 -3.51 -22.73 7.84
CA THR A 80 -4.36 -23.08 8.99
C THR A 80 -3.56 -23.55 10.23
N THR A 81 -2.24 -23.74 10.08
CA THR A 81 -1.39 -24.39 11.10
C THR A 81 -0.13 -23.60 11.46
N HIS A 82 0.26 -22.61 10.67
CA HIS A 82 1.53 -21.89 10.84
C HIS A 82 1.30 -20.38 10.83
N ASN A 83 2.12 -19.64 11.59
CA ASN A 83 2.10 -18.17 11.65
C ASN A 83 0.71 -17.61 11.99
N CYS A 84 0.01 -18.19 12.96
CA CYS A 84 -1.29 -17.71 13.41
C CYS A 84 -1.17 -16.35 14.13
N HIS A 85 -1.90 -15.36 13.65
CA HIS A 85 -2.00 -14.05 14.28
C HIS A 85 -3.30 -13.37 13.87
N LYS A 86 -3.57 -12.22 14.49
CA LYS A 86 -4.71 -11.38 14.12
C LYS A 86 -4.30 -10.37 13.07
N GLU A 87 -5.13 -10.25 12.04
CA GLU A 87 -5.02 -9.20 11.02
C GLU A 87 -6.38 -8.51 10.83
N TYR A 88 -6.37 -7.44 10.04
CA TYR A 88 -7.53 -6.66 9.68
C TYR A 88 -7.72 -6.72 8.17
N MET A 89 -8.88 -7.21 7.74
CA MET A 89 -9.33 -7.02 6.37
C MET A 89 -9.91 -5.60 6.26
N VAL A 90 -9.50 -4.89 5.21
CA VAL A 90 -9.88 -3.50 4.98
C VAL A 90 -10.47 -3.37 3.58
N VAL A 91 -11.63 -2.75 3.51
CA VAL A 91 -12.34 -2.42 2.27
C VAL A 91 -12.58 -0.92 2.26
N ILE A 92 -12.10 -0.25 1.21
CA ILE A 92 -12.29 1.18 1.01
C ILE A 92 -12.93 1.39 -0.36
N ASN A 93 -14.11 1.98 -0.37
CA ASN A 93 -14.80 2.39 -1.59
C ASN A 93 -14.61 3.88 -1.80
N ILE A 94 -14.12 4.26 -2.98
CA ILE A 94 -13.84 5.64 -3.37
C ILE A 94 -14.59 5.98 -4.65
N GLN A 95 -14.94 7.25 -4.81
CA GLN A 95 -15.31 7.82 -6.11
C GLN A 95 -14.34 8.94 -6.45
N LEU A 96 -13.69 8.82 -7.61
CA LEU A 96 -12.77 9.81 -8.15
C LEU A 96 -13.46 10.60 -9.26
N GLN A 97 -13.58 11.89 -9.04
CA GLN A 97 -14.11 12.83 -10.00
C GLN A 97 -13.19 14.02 -10.09
N CYS A 98 -13.19 14.65 -11.24
CA CYS A 98 -12.42 15.83 -11.51
C CYS A 98 -13.36 16.99 -11.85
N ARG A 99 -12.87 18.21 -11.63
CA ARG A 99 -13.54 19.43 -12.07
C ARG A 99 -12.68 20.11 -13.12
N ASP A 100 -13.15 20.19 -14.36
CA ASP A 100 -12.43 20.79 -15.49
C ASP A 100 -12.55 22.33 -15.54
N SER A 101 -12.83 22.97 -14.40
CA SER A 101 -12.90 24.43 -14.29
C SER A 101 -12.04 24.92 -13.12
N GLU A 102 -11.14 25.87 -13.38
CA GLU A 102 -10.26 26.49 -12.38
C GLU A 102 -10.88 27.72 -11.69
N GLY A 103 -12.08 28.13 -12.09
CA GLY A 103 -12.75 29.34 -11.60
C GLY A 103 -13.53 29.16 -10.28
N THR A 104 -13.76 30.29 -9.59
CA THR A 104 -14.74 30.40 -8.51
C THR A 104 -16.15 30.24 -9.08
N VAL A 105 -16.89 29.25 -8.60
CA VAL A 105 -18.33 29.14 -8.90
C VAL A 105 -19.10 29.94 -7.86
N ALA A 106 -19.99 30.83 -8.33
CA ALA A 106 -20.86 31.61 -7.44
C ALA A 106 -21.87 30.73 -6.69
N ASN A 107 -22.24 29.60 -7.30
CA ASN A 107 -23.06 28.55 -6.71
C ASN A 107 -22.15 27.39 -6.30
N GLY A 108 -22.48 26.65 -5.24
CA GLY A 108 -21.68 25.49 -4.83
C GLY A 108 -21.47 24.47 -5.97
N VAL A 109 -20.38 23.71 -5.92
CA VAL A 109 -20.07 22.68 -6.94
C VAL A 109 -21.19 21.65 -7.01
N THR A 110 -21.76 21.46 -8.20
CA THR A 110 -22.82 20.49 -8.47
C THR A 110 -22.28 19.28 -9.22
N ASN A 111 -23.09 18.22 -9.34
CA ASN A 111 -22.71 17.04 -10.12
C ASN A 111 -22.50 17.35 -11.61
N ALA A 112 -23.13 18.38 -12.17
CA ALA A 112 -22.95 18.78 -13.56
C ALA A 112 -21.57 19.39 -13.84
N ASP A 113 -20.88 19.86 -12.79
CA ASP A 113 -19.54 20.44 -12.87
C ASP A 113 -18.43 19.39 -12.75
N LEU A 114 -18.80 18.13 -12.57
CA LEU A 114 -17.89 17.03 -12.22
C LEU A 114 -17.88 15.96 -13.31
N THR A 115 -16.68 15.57 -13.70
CA THR A 115 -16.44 14.49 -14.65
C THR A 115 -15.84 13.30 -13.91
N ALA A 116 -16.32 12.10 -14.17
CA ALA A 116 -15.74 10.88 -13.61
C ALA A 116 -14.31 10.66 -14.12
N ILE A 117 -13.40 10.28 -13.23
CA ILE A 117 -12.09 9.76 -13.64
C ILE A 117 -12.28 8.28 -13.96
N ALA A 118 -12.76 8.02 -15.17
CA ALA A 118 -13.26 6.71 -15.56
C ALA A 118 -12.16 5.79 -16.14
N ASN A 119 -12.23 4.50 -15.81
CA ASN A 119 -11.36 3.46 -16.39
C ASN A 119 -9.86 3.72 -16.23
N ARG A 120 -9.44 4.32 -15.10
CA ARG A 120 -8.05 4.69 -14.84
C ARG A 120 -7.41 3.86 -13.74
N PRO A 121 -6.12 3.49 -13.88
CA PRO A 121 -5.37 2.90 -12.79
C PRO A 121 -5.12 3.94 -11.70
N VAL A 122 -5.51 3.57 -10.48
CA VAL A 122 -5.37 4.35 -9.26
C VAL A 122 -4.33 3.65 -8.38
N ARG A 123 -3.14 4.27 -8.28
CA ARG A 123 -2.11 3.82 -7.35
C ARG A 123 -2.48 4.30 -5.96
N TRP A 124 -2.44 3.40 -4.99
CA TRP A 124 -2.76 3.73 -3.61
C TRP A 124 -1.67 3.25 -2.65
N ASN A 125 -1.49 3.98 -1.55
CA ASN A 125 -0.56 3.62 -0.48
C ASN A 125 -1.19 3.96 0.87
N MET A 126 -1.24 3.00 1.78
CA MET A 126 -1.71 3.13 3.15
C MET A 126 -0.84 2.22 4.01
N LYS A 127 0.12 2.81 4.72
CA LYS A 127 1.20 2.06 5.38
C LYS A 127 0.68 0.87 6.20
N PRO A 128 1.28 -0.33 6.03
CA PRO A 128 2.44 -0.65 5.18
C PRO A 128 2.06 -1.02 3.72
N ASN A 129 0.78 -1.03 3.40
CA ASN A 129 0.26 -1.59 2.17
C ASN A 129 0.26 -0.59 1.02
N GLN A 130 0.33 -1.11 -0.19
CA GLN A 130 0.17 -0.36 -1.42
C GLN A 130 -0.35 -1.27 -2.52
N GLY A 131 -0.91 -0.66 -3.56
CA GLY A 131 -1.37 -1.41 -4.70
C GLY A 131 -1.91 -0.51 -5.78
N VAL A 132 -2.59 -1.15 -6.73
CA VAL A 132 -3.30 -0.49 -7.81
C VAL A 132 -4.71 -1.04 -7.85
N THR A 133 -5.68 -0.16 -7.98
CA THR A 133 -7.06 -0.49 -8.34
C THR A 133 -7.43 0.26 -9.61
N THR A 134 -8.53 -0.08 -10.26
CA THR A 134 -8.99 0.60 -11.47
C THR A 134 -10.37 1.17 -11.21
N THR A 135 -10.60 2.42 -11.62
CA THR A 135 -11.94 3.01 -11.57
C THR A 135 -12.85 2.43 -12.64
N ASP A 136 -14.15 2.37 -12.37
CA ASP A 136 -15.18 2.03 -13.37
C ASP A 136 -15.54 3.23 -14.26
N SER A 137 -16.64 3.12 -15.02
CA SER A 137 -17.17 4.19 -15.89
C SER A 137 -17.60 5.44 -15.14
N ASP A 138 -17.99 5.32 -13.87
CA ASP A 138 -18.54 6.39 -13.04
C ASP A 138 -17.51 6.91 -12.02
N GLY A 139 -16.27 6.41 -12.11
CA GLY A 139 -15.14 6.80 -11.30
C GLY A 139 -15.08 6.09 -9.95
N PHE A 140 -15.88 5.05 -9.70
CA PHE A 140 -15.80 4.27 -8.48
C PHE A 140 -14.65 3.28 -8.52
N ALA A 141 -14.01 3.06 -7.38
CA ALA A 141 -13.03 2.01 -7.21
C ALA A 141 -13.11 1.41 -5.80
N GLN A 142 -12.70 0.15 -5.68
CA GLN A 142 -12.57 -0.54 -4.41
C GLN A 142 -11.11 -0.91 -4.15
N ILE A 143 -10.65 -0.59 -2.94
CA ILE A 143 -9.36 -1.02 -2.41
C ILE A 143 -9.63 -2.12 -1.40
N MET A 144 -8.99 -3.27 -1.59
CA MET A 144 -9.00 -4.40 -0.67
C MET A 144 -7.57 -4.68 -0.22
N THR A 145 -7.35 -4.78 1.08
CA THR A 145 -6.04 -5.10 1.64
C THR A 145 -6.17 -5.71 3.03
N VAL A 146 -5.14 -6.42 3.45
CA VAL A 146 -4.97 -6.92 4.83
C VAL A 146 -3.92 -6.11 5.56
N SER A 147 -4.03 -5.96 6.88
CA SER A 147 -3.01 -5.29 7.69
C SER A 147 -2.87 -5.93 9.06
N ALA A 148 -1.64 -6.06 9.56
CA ALA A 148 -1.35 -6.58 10.89
C ALA A 148 -1.91 -5.71 12.04
N ARG A 149 -2.24 -4.44 11.77
CA ARG A 149 -2.87 -3.51 12.72
C ARG A 149 -3.97 -2.73 12.03
N SER A 150 -4.95 -2.24 12.80
CA SER A 150 -6.01 -1.38 12.24
C SER A 150 -5.38 -0.15 11.56
N PRO A 151 -5.59 0.06 10.25
CA PRO A 151 -5.08 1.24 9.56
C PRO A 151 -6.11 2.38 9.52
N ARG A 152 -7.16 2.33 10.35
CA ARG A 152 -8.27 3.30 10.36
C ARG A 152 -7.82 4.76 10.40
N THR A 153 -6.76 5.06 11.15
CA THR A 153 -6.22 6.41 11.33
C THR A 153 -5.04 6.72 10.41
N GLU A 154 -4.63 5.76 9.58
CA GLU A 154 -3.51 5.93 8.65
C GLU A 154 -3.89 6.83 7.48
N ARG A 155 -2.86 7.42 6.85
CA ARG A 155 -3.05 8.25 5.65
C ARG A 155 -3.08 7.36 4.42
N LEU A 156 -4.17 7.43 3.67
CA LEU A 156 -4.28 6.91 2.33
C LEU A 156 -3.76 7.97 1.34
N LYS A 157 -2.73 7.60 0.58
CA LYS A 157 -2.33 8.29 -0.64
C LYS A 157 -3.09 7.68 -1.80
N ILE A 158 -3.70 8.52 -2.64
CA ILE A 158 -4.31 8.12 -3.90
C ILE A 158 -3.59 8.88 -5.02
N ALA A 159 -3.23 8.21 -6.10
CA ALA A 159 -2.53 8.80 -7.22
C ALA A 159 -3.04 8.29 -8.57
N VAL A 160 -3.26 9.21 -9.51
CA VAL A 160 -3.63 8.95 -10.91
C VAL A 160 -2.62 9.68 -11.78
N GLY A 161 -1.91 8.92 -12.62
CA GLY A 161 -0.79 9.43 -13.42
C GLY A 161 0.27 10.14 -12.56
N SER A 162 0.59 11.42 -12.82
CA SER A 162 1.58 12.19 -12.02
C SER A 162 1.02 12.73 -10.71
N GLU A 163 -0.30 12.83 -10.59
CA GLU A 163 -0.95 13.56 -9.51
C GLU A 163 -1.25 12.66 -8.32
N PHE A 164 -1.29 13.25 -7.12
CA PHE A 164 -1.66 12.53 -5.91
C PHE A 164 -2.32 13.43 -4.86
N LEU A 165 -3.01 12.79 -3.93
CA LEU A 165 -3.60 13.42 -2.76
C LEU A 165 -3.48 12.50 -1.55
N TYR A 166 -3.59 13.09 -0.36
CA TYR A 166 -3.62 12.37 0.90
C TYR A 166 -4.91 12.64 1.64
N MET A 167 -5.46 11.60 2.25
CA MET A 167 -6.62 11.64 3.14
C MET A 167 -6.47 10.62 4.25
N ARG A 168 -7.20 10.76 5.35
CA ARG A 168 -7.28 9.68 6.35
C ARG A 168 -8.20 8.59 5.84
N ALA A 169 -7.84 7.32 6.09
CA ALA A 169 -8.59 6.18 5.58
C ALA A 169 -10.06 6.18 6.01
N ASN A 170 -10.37 6.65 7.22
CA ASN A 170 -11.72 6.72 7.75
C ASN A 170 -12.55 7.96 7.34
N GLU A 171 -11.94 8.95 6.68
CA GLU A 171 -12.61 10.19 6.25
C GLU A 171 -13.01 10.14 4.76
N ILE A 172 -12.82 8.98 4.14
CA ILE A 172 -13.01 8.78 2.71
C ILE A 172 -14.49 8.83 2.37
N THR A 173 -14.81 9.68 1.41
CA THR A 173 -16.13 9.78 0.82
C THR A 173 -15.96 9.89 -0.69
N ARG A 174 -16.18 11.09 -1.22
CA ARG A 174 -16.11 11.45 -2.62
C ARG A 174 -14.92 12.39 -2.80
N VAL A 175 -14.07 12.09 -3.77
CA VAL A 175 -12.84 12.84 -3.99
C VAL A 175 -12.97 13.65 -5.26
N VAL A 176 -13.12 14.97 -5.09
CA VAL A 176 -13.13 15.92 -6.21
C VAL A 176 -11.73 16.49 -6.37
N THR A 177 -11.07 16.13 -7.47
CA THR A 177 -9.70 16.51 -7.75
C THR A 177 -9.63 17.72 -8.70
N PRO A 178 -8.55 18.51 -8.65
CA PRO A 178 -8.36 19.61 -9.58
C PRO A 178 -8.18 19.14 -11.03
N ARG A 179 -8.28 20.08 -11.97
CA ARG A 179 -8.18 19.89 -13.43
C ARG A 179 -7.05 18.97 -13.92
N PRO A 180 -5.83 18.96 -13.37
CA PRO A 180 -4.74 18.12 -13.87
C PRO A 180 -5.05 16.62 -13.87
N TRP A 181 -6.03 16.16 -13.09
CA TRP A 181 -6.48 14.77 -13.08
C TRP A 181 -7.48 14.45 -14.20
N CYS A 182 -8.13 15.45 -14.81
CA CYS A 182 -9.18 15.25 -15.80
C CYS A 182 -8.68 14.67 -17.12
N ASN A 183 -7.46 15.03 -17.53
CA ASN A 183 -6.98 14.88 -18.91
C ASN A 183 -5.68 14.06 -19.03
N GLN A 184 -5.37 13.21 -18.06
CA GLN A 184 -4.22 12.29 -18.15
C GLN A 184 -4.55 11.01 -18.92
#